data_AF-A0A7X7N2N6-F1
#
_entry.id   AF-A0A7X7N2N6-F1
#
_cell.length_a   1.000
_cell.length_b   1.000
_cell.length_c   1.000
_cell.angle_alpha   90.00
_cell.angle_beta   90.00
_cell.angle_gamma   90.00
#
_symmetry.space_group_name_H-M   'P 1'
#
loop_
_entity.id
_entity.type
_entity.pdbx_description
1 polymer ?
#
loop_
_entity_poly.entity_id
_entity_poly.type
_entity_poly.pdbx_seq_one_letter_code
_entity_poly.pdbx_strand_id
1 'polypeptide(L)'
;SAMRDADNSQEVLAALRELGVNVEIIAGEREAYLSFIGTVNGFDTLDSARIDSEKGSSAGQKTVSKTGTDEDGLEKAELSDAVSTRVLVVDIGGGSTEVILGSVVFAGSSEVEDSFVFAESSAVSGLPAVAESSAGPSTDSATRSTVVKREAQVLASHSFDMGSRRVSDRFLLSDPPTVAEQNQAREWIGQQLTEFFANLESRPEVMIAVAGTATSAISVRERMTVYDPALVHGSVMLVGELAAITNHLAALSEQERQRVVGLEPERASVIVGGLLVLQTILGVCELPSFIVSESDILQGILLDGFKRYHG
;
A
#
# COMPACT_ATOMS: atom_id res chain seq x y z
N SER A 1 -4.62 -14.91 -5.89
CA SER A 1 -5.93 -15.58 -6.12
C SER A 1 -5.92 -16.61 -7.26
N ALA A 2 -5.66 -16.25 -8.53
CA ALA A 2 -5.88 -17.11 -9.71
C ALA A 2 -5.37 -18.56 -9.64
N MET A 3 -4.17 -18.79 -9.08
CA MET A 3 -3.62 -20.15 -8.92
C MET A 3 -4.37 -21.01 -7.88
N ARG A 4 -5.05 -20.40 -6.90
CA ARG A 4 -5.90 -21.14 -5.93
C ARG A 4 -7.17 -21.65 -6.59
N ASP A 5 -7.75 -20.86 -7.48
CA ASP A 5 -9.08 -21.11 -8.03
C ASP A 5 -9.03 -21.85 -9.37
N ALA A 6 -7.85 -22.02 -9.96
CA ALA A 6 -7.66 -22.69 -11.23
C ALA A 6 -7.73 -24.23 -11.09
N ASP A 7 -8.65 -24.84 -11.84
CA ASP A 7 -8.82 -26.31 -11.92
C ASP A 7 -7.53 -27.03 -12.35
N ASN A 8 -6.71 -26.37 -13.18
CA ASN A 8 -5.44 -26.90 -13.70
C ASN A 8 -4.20 -26.44 -12.91
N SER A 9 -4.37 -25.89 -11.70
CA SER A 9 -3.27 -25.37 -10.88
C SER A 9 -2.16 -26.40 -10.64
N GLN A 10 -2.50 -27.67 -10.41
CA GLN A 10 -1.52 -28.73 -10.17
C GLN A 10 -0.65 -29.04 -11.39
N GLU A 11 -1.22 -28.95 -12.61
CA GLU A 11 -0.47 -29.16 -13.85
C GLU A 11 0.57 -28.05 -14.05
N VAL A 12 0.17 -26.80 -13.80
CA VAL A 12 1.07 -25.64 -13.86
C VAL A 12 2.18 -25.76 -12.80
N LEU A 13 1.85 -26.13 -11.57
CA LEU A 13 2.84 -26.34 -10.51
C LEU A 13 3.84 -27.46 -10.85
N ALA A 14 3.37 -28.55 -11.45
CA ALA A 14 4.24 -29.64 -11.89
C ALA A 14 5.23 -29.16 -12.98
N ALA A 15 4.74 -28.44 -13.99
CA ALA A 15 5.57 -27.90 -15.05
C ALA A 15 6.64 -26.92 -14.52
N LEU A 16 6.29 -26.08 -13.53
CA LEU A 16 7.25 -25.17 -12.89
C LEU A 16 8.32 -25.92 -12.10
N ARG A 17 7.96 -27.00 -11.41
CA ARG A 17 8.92 -27.86 -10.69
C ARG A 17 9.92 -28.51 -11.63
N GLU A 18 9.51 -28.92 -12.83
CA GLU A 18 10.42 -29.46 -13.85
C GLU A 18 11.47 -28.42 -14.30
N LEU A 19 11.12 -27.14 -14.25
CA LEU A 19 12.03 -26.02 -14.51
C LEU A 19 12.89 -25.64 -13.29
N GLY A 20 12.81 -26.39 -12.19
CA GLY A 20 13.53 -26.11 -10.95
C GLY A 20 12.92 -24.97 -10.13
N VAL A 21 11.71 -24.50 -10.47
CA VAL A 21 11.00 -23.44 -9.74
C VAL A 21 9.96 -24.08 -8.83
N ASN A 22 10.18 -24.01 -7.52
CA ASN A 22 9.19 -24.48 -6.55
C ASN A 22 8.28 -23.33 -6.13
N VAL A 23 7.02 -23.39 -6.56
CA VAL A 23 6.00 -22.39 -6.24
C VAL A 23 5.08 -22.92 -5.15
N GLU A 24 4.86 -22.09 -4.13
CA GLU A 24 3.90 -22.34 -3.06
C GLU A 24 2.62 -21.53 -3.33
N ILE A 25 1.46 -22.18 -3.30
CA ILE A 25 0.17 -21.49 -3.29
C ILE A 25 -0.16 -21.11 -1.86
N ILE A 26 -0.12 -19.82 -1.54
CA ILE A 26 -0.45 -19.30 -0.22
C ILE A 26 -1.96 -19.19 0.00
N ALA A 27 -2.41 -19.49 1.21
CA ALA A 27 -3.81 -19.32 1.64
C ALA A 27 -4.22 -17.84 1.57
N GLY A 28 -5.51 -17.55 1.35
CA GLY A 28 -6.02 -16.18 1.22
C GLY A 28 -5.75 -15.31 2.45
N GLU A 29 -5.92 -15.85 3.66
CA GLU A 29 -5.59 -15.15 4.91
C GLU A 29 -4.10 -14.81 5.02
N ARG A 30 -3.24 -15.71 4.52
CA ARG A 30 -1.79 -15.50 4.51
C ARG A 30 -1.38 -14.44 3.50
N GLU A 31 -1.98 -14.45 2.31
CA GLU A 31 -1.83 -13.41 1.30
C GLU A 31 -2.24 -12.05 1.86
N ALA A 32 -3.42 -11.97 2.48
CA ALA A 32 -3.91 -10.76 3.12
C ALA A 32 -2.97 -10.24 4.21
N TYR A 33 -2.48 -11.13 5.09
CA TYR A 33 -1.50 -10.76 6.10
C TYR A 33 -0.22 -10.18 5.47
N LEU A 34 0.38 -10.89 4.50
CA LEU A 34 1.62 -10.47 3.85
C LEU A 34 1.44 -9.15 3.10
N SER A 35 0.36 -8.98 2.34
CA SER A 35 0.02 -7.72 1.66
C SER A 35 -0.13 -6.57 2.67
N PHE A 36 -0.84 -6.81 3.78
CA PHE A 36 -1.03 -5.80 4.81
C PHE A 36 0.30 -5.39 5.44
N ILE A 37 1.10 -6.35 5.93
CA ILE A 37 2.37 -6.02 6.58
C ILE A 37 3.36 -5.39 5.61
N GLY A 38 3.43 -5.86 4.36
CA GLY A 38 4.31 -5.29 3.34
C GLY A 38 3.96 -3.84 3.04
N THR A 39 2.66 -3.55 2.92
CA THR A 39 2.15 -2.20 2.67
C THR A 39 2.43 -1.26 3.84
N VAL A 40 1.99 -1.60 5.05
CA VAL A 40 2.09 -0.68 6.21
C VAL A 40 3.53 -0.51 6.70
N ASN A 41 4.42 -1.48 6.42
CA ASN A 41 5.84 -1.32 6.72
C ASN A 41 6.56 -0.37 5.74
N GLY A 42 5.94 -0.01 4.61
CA GLY A 42 6.44 1.04 3.71
C GLY A 42 6.34 2.46 4.29
N PHE A 43 5.59 2.67 5.38
CA PHE A 43 5.28 4.03 5.89
C PHE A 43 5.80 4.27 7.30
N ASP A 44 6.65 5.28 7.49
CA ASP A 44 7.13 5.66 8.84
C ASP A 44 6.01 6.18 9.75
N THR A 45 5.10 6.96 9.18
CA THR A 45 3.86 7.39 9.82
C THR A 45 2.75 7.42 8.77
N LEU A 46 1.51 7.19 9.21
CA LEU A 46 0.32 7.55 8.45
C LEU A 46 -0.24 8.83 9.08
N ASP A 47 0.44 9.95 8.83
CA ASP A 47 0.06 11.22 9.44
C ASP A 47 -1.27 11.70 8.85
N SER A 48 -2.37 11.43 9.55
CA SER A 48 -3.72 11.88 9.21
C SER A 48 -3.82 13.40 9.11
N ALA A 49 -2.92 14.14 9.78
CA ALA A 49 -2.80 15.59 9.64
C ALA A 49 -2.37 16.03 8.24
N ARG A 50 -1.63 15.18 7.49
CA ARG A 50 -1.22 15.45 6.10
C ARG A 50 -2.41 15.30 5.15
N ILE A 51 -3.27 14.32 5.41
CA ILE A 51 -4.55 14.09 4.72
C ILE A 51 -5.51 15.27 4.94
N ASP A 52 -5.48 15.90 6.12
CA ASP A 52 -6.28 17.09 6.43
C ASP A 52 -5.67 18.40 5.91
N SER A 53 -4.34 18.49 5.75
CA SER A 53 -3.64 19.74 5.38
C SER A 53 -3.79 20.18 3.93
N GLU A 54 -4.27 19.31 3.04
CA GLU A 54 -4.62 19.66 1.65
C GLU A 54 -6.09 20.14 1.51
N LYS A 55 -6.80 20.33 2.63
CA LYS A 55 -8.02 21.15 2.70
C LYS A 55 -7.57 22.62 2.65
N GLY A 56 -7.71 23.26 1.49
CA GLY A 56 -7.24 24.63 1.26
C GLY A 56 -7.49 25.62 2.41
N SER A 57 -6.43 26.36 2.75
CA SER A 57 -6.39 27.69 3.40
C SER A 57 -7.58 28.06 4.32
N SER A 58 -7.44 27.86 5.63
CA SER A 58 -7.74 28.91 6.61
C SER A 58 -7.00 28.66 7.93
N ALA A 59 -6.34 29.70 8.44
CA ALA A 59 -5.74 29.74 9.76
C ALA A 59 -6.82 29.61 10.85
N GLY A 60 -6.61 28.75 11.85
CA GLY A 60 -7.59 28.58 12.93
C GLY A 60 -7.21 27.63 14.06
N GLN A 61 -6.25 28.07 14.88
CA GLN A 61 -6.14 27.83 16.34
C GLN A 61 -5.91 26.39 16.87
N LYS A 62 -4.67 26.16 17.34
CA LYS A 62 -4.30 25.11 18.31
C LYS A 62 -5.03 25.33 19.64
N THR A 63 -5.68 24.29 20.15
CA THR A 63 -6.10 24.22 21.56
C THR A 63 -5.05 23.41 22.32
N VAL A 64 -4.25 24.10 23.13
CA VAL A 64 -3.33 23.47 24.08
C VAL A 64 -4.13 23.03 25.30
N SER A 65 -4.20 21.73 25.57
CA SER A 65 -4.64 21.20 26.86
C SER A 65 -3.44 20.96 27.78
N LYS A 66 -3.64 21.29 29.05
CA LYS A 66 -2.64 21.53 30.10
C LYS A 66 -1.81 20.30 30.49
N THR A 67 -0.53 20.50 30.72
CA THR A 67 0.37 19.63 31.48
C THR A 67 0.15 19.84 32.99
N GLY A 68 -0.05 18.76 33.74
CA GLY A 68 0.09 18.73 35.20
C GLY A 68 1.41 18.05 35.56
N THR A 69 2.11 18.56 36.57
CA THR A 69 3.38 18.04 37.10
C THR A 69 3.19 17.55 38.52
N ASP A 70 3.66 16.36 38.85
CA ASP A 70 3.79 15.88 40.24
C ASP A 70 5.14 16.29 40.86
N GLU A 71 5.21 16.27 42.19
CA GLU A 71 6.24 16.94 43.03
C GLU A 71 7.68 16.40 42.92
N ASP A 72 7.94 15.35 42.13
CA ASP A 72 9.28 14.74 42.01
C ASP A 72 9.97 14.92 40.63
N GLY A 73 9.40 15.72 39.72
CA GLY A 73 10.13 16.23 38.54
C GLY A 73 10.65 15.18 37.55
N LEU A 74 10.12 13.96 37.55
CA LEU A 74 10.39 12.92 36.56
C LEU A 74 9.15 12.76 35.67
N GLU A 75 9.25 13.14 34.40
CA GLU A 75 8.26 12.76 33.38
C GLU A 75 8.30 11.24 33.21
N LYS A 76 7.33 10.54 33.80
CA LYS A 76 6.93 9.21 33.32
C LYS A 76 5.86 9.42 32.28
N ALA A 77 6.22 9.31 31.00
CA ALA A 77 5.22 9.01 29.99
C ALA A 77 4.69 7.60 30.29
N GLU A 78 3.48 7.50 30.82
CA GLU A 78 2.76 6.24 30.78
C GLU A 78 2.58 5.86 29.30
N LEU A 79 3.11 4.71 28.91
CA LEU A 79 2.98 4.13 27.56
C LEU A 79 1.53 3.63 27.32
N SER A 80 0.52 4.43 27.66
CA SER A 80 -0.88 3.99 27.74
C SER A 80 -1.80 4.50 26.62
N ASP A 81 -1.35 5.39 25.72
CA ASP A 81 -2.20 5.94 24.65
C ASP A 81 -1.59 5.80 23.25
N ALA A 82 -1.04 4.62 22.92
CA ALA A 82 -0.64 4.35 21.54
C ALA A 82 -1.89 4.27 20.65
N VAL A 83 -2.21 5.36 19.94
CA VAL A 83 -3.39 5.44 19.07
C VAL A 83 -3.22 4.49 17.89
N SER A 84 -4.00 3.42 17.85
CA SER A 84 -4.06 2.52 16.70
C SER A 84 -4.85 3.16 15.56
N THR A 85 -4.28 3.23 14.36
CA THR A 85 -4.98 3.67 13.15
C THR A 85 -5.60 2.48 12.44
N ARG A 86 -6.88 2.57 12.07
CA ARG A 86 -7.53 1.57 11.20
C ARG A 86 -7.24 1.85 9.74
N VAL A 87 -6.51 0.96 9.10
CA VAL A 87 -6.03 1.09 7.73
C VAL A 87 -6.74 0.09 6.84
N LEU A 88 -7.33 0.57 5.75
CA LEU A 88 -7.82 -0.26 4.65
C LEU A 88 -6.75 -0.33 3.56
N VAL A 89 -6.14 -1.50 3.38
CA VAL A 89 -5.30 -1.77 2.21
C VAL A 89 -6.18 -2.30 1.09
N VAL A 90 -6.05 -1.71 -0.09
CA VAL A 90 -6.77 -2.09 -1.31
C VAL A 90 -5.77 -2.36 -2.41
N ASP A 91 -5.71 -3.60 -2.87
CA ASP A 91 -4.90 -4.02 -4.01
C ASP A 91 -5.82 -4.33 -5.19
N ILE A 92 -5.61 -3.65 -6.33
CA ILE A 92 -6.43 -3.83 -7.52
C ILE A 92 -5.60 -4.53 -8.59
N GLY A 93 -5.82 -5.84 -8.67
CA GLY A 93 -5.39 -6.65 -9.79
C GLY A 93 -6.30 -6.49 -11.02
N GLY A 94 -5.96 -7.22 -12.08
CA GLY A 94 -6.82 -7.29 -13.27
C GLY A 94 -8.11 -8.09 -13.04
N GLY A 95 -8.01 -9.20 -12.31
CA GLY A 95 -9.14 -10.12 -12.06
C GLY A 95 -9.83 -9.93 -10.72
N SER A 96 -9.05 -9.71 -9.66
CA SER A 96 -9.52 -9.55 -8.29
C SER A 96 -9.11 -8.20 -7.70
N THR A 97 -9.77 -7.84 -6.62
CA THR A 97 -9.45 -6.72 -5.75
C THR A 97 -9.43 -7.23 -4.31
N GLU A 98 -8.25 -7.21 -3.69
CA GLU A 98 -8.07 -7.58 -2.29
C GLU A 98 -8.32 -6.36 -1.41
N VAL A 99 -9.20 -6.52 -0.42
CA VAL A 99 -9.57 -5.48 0.56
C VAL A 99 -9.24 -6.02 1.94
N ILE A 100 -8.36 -5.33 2.65
CA ILE A 100 -7.82 -5.77 3.93
C ILE A 100 -7.94 -4.63 4.93
N LEU A 101 -8.80 -4.80 5.93
CA LEU A 101 -8.88 -3.91 7.08
C LEU A 101 -7.93 -4.43 8.17
N GLY A 102 -7.07 -3.56 8.66
CA GLY A 102 -6.24 -3.84 9.83
C GLY A 102 -6.07 -2.65 10.74
N SER A 103 -5.46 -2.88 11.89
CA SER A 103 -5.01 -1.84 12.83
C SER A 103 -3.48 -1.77 12.81
N VAL A 104 -2.95 -0.55 12.89
CA VAL A 104 -1.51 -0.31 13.00
C VAL A 104 -1.26 0.68 14.11
N VAL A 105 -0.32 0.35 14.99
CA VAL A 105 0.26 1.29 15.93
C VAL A 105 1.60 1.75 15.37
N PHE A 106 1.66 3.02 14.97
CA PHE A 106 2.93 3.69 14.71
C PHE A 106 3.48 4.11 16.06
N ALA A 107 4.66 3.60 16.45
CA ALA A 107 5.28 4.11 17.66
C ALA A 107 5.53 5.61 17.47
N GLY A 108 4.98 6.42 18.37
CA GLY A 108 5.30 7.85 18.41
C GLY A 108 6.82 8.01 18.45
N SER A 109 7.33 9.09 17.86
CA SER A 109 8.75 9.43 17.79
C SER A 109 9.39 9.75 19.16
N SER A 110 9.02 9.03 20.21
CA SER A 110 9.39 9.23 21.60
C SER A 110 9.79 7.89 22.22
N GLU A 111 10.75 7.21 21.61
CA GLU A 111 11.67 6.29 22.30
C GLU A 111 12.84 5.99 21.36
N VAL A 112 13.91 6.77 21.51
CA VAL A 112 15.25 6.39 21.05
C VAL A 112 15.81 5.47 22.13
N GLU A 113 15.53 4.18 22.06
CA GLU A 113 16.38 3.21 22.77
C GLU A 113 17.66 3.01 21.96
N ASP A 114 18.77 3.57 22.47
CA ASP A 114 20.11 3.30 21.98
C ASP A 114 20.47 1.83 22.28
N SER A 115 20.19 0.94 21.33
CA SER A 115 20.71 -0.43 21.33
C SER A 115 21.83 -0.56 20.30
N PHE A 116 23.07 -0.55 20.79
CA PHE A 116 24.25 -0.94 20.02
C PHE A 116 24.32 -2.46 19.93
N VAL A 117 24.21 -3.02 18.73
CA VAL A 117 24.62 -4.41 18.47
C VAL A 117 26.04 -4.38 17.92
N PHE A 118 27.01 -4.78 18.74
CA PHE A 118 28.37 -5.08 18.28
C PHE A 118 28.36 -6.40 17.52
N ALA A 119 28.68 -6.37 16.22
CA ALA A 119 29.08 -7.58 15.51
C ALA A 119 30.56 -7.84 15.83
N GLU A 120 30.85 -8.79 16.73
CA GLU A 120 32.20 -9.35 16.84
C GLU A 120 32.53 -10.11 15.55
N SER A 121 33.51 -9.58 14.82
CA SER A 121 34.19 -10.29 13.74
C SER A 121 34.99 -11.44 14.32
N SER A 122 34.55 -12.68 14.08
CA SER A 122 35.35 -13.87 14.33
C SER A 122 36.50 -13.90 13.32
N ALA A 123 37.71 -13.67 13.83
CA ALA A 123 38.94 -13.78 13.07
C ALA A 123 39.12 -15.20 12.52
N VAL A 124 39.16 -15.32 11.19
CA VAL A 124 39.79 -16.48 10.52
C VAL A 124 41.27 -16.18 10.38
N SER A 125 42.09 -16.99 11.06
CA SER A 125 43.55 -16.94 11.01
C SER A 125 44.08 -17.69 9.78
N GLY A 126 44.91 -17.04 8.96
CA GLY A 126 45.71 -17.72 7.95
C GLY A 126 46.27 -16.82 6.83
N LEU A 127 47.59 -16.61 6.88
CA LEU A 127 48.54 -16.21 5.81
C LEU A 127 48.97 -14.73 5.70
N PRO A 128 50.21 -14.47 5.21
CA PRO A 128 51.15 -13.57 5.88
C PRO A 128 51.23 -12.15 5.31
N ALA A 129 51.81 -11.27 6.13
CA ALA A 129 52.06 -9.86 5.91
C ALA A 129 52.88 -9.56 4.63
N VAL A 130 52.42 -8.56 3.87
CA VAL A 130 53.23 -7.73 2.97
C VAL A 130 52.85 -6.27 3.19
N ALA A 131 53.87 -5.41 3.20
CA ALA A 131 53.88 -4.07 3.75
C ALA A 131 53.12 -2.98 2.95
N GLU A 132 52.64 -2.02 3.74
CA GLU A 132 52.21 -0.63 3.53
C GLU A 132 52.22 0.00 2.11
N SER A 133 51.09 0.64 1.75
CA SER A 133 51.06 1.96 1.08
C SER A 133 49.65 2.59 1.10
N SER A 134 49.56 3.76 1.76
CA SER A 134 48.75 4.95 1.44
C SER A 134 47.22 4.89 1.29
N ALA A 135 46.57 5.78 2.05
CA ALA A 135 45.16 6.19 2.02
C ALA A 135 44.19 5.27 2.79
N GLY A 136 43.92 5.64 4.04
CA GLY A 136 42.87 5.02 4.83
C GLY A 136 41.49 5.29 4.22
N PRO A 137 40.57 4.31 4.22
CA PRO A 137 39.18 4.57 3.87
C PRO A 137 38.57 5.48 4.95
N SER A 138 37.93 6.56 4.53
CA SER A 138 37.07 7.38 5.39
C SER A 138 35.99 6.49 5.99
N THR A 139 36.07 6.27 7.30
CA THR A 139 35.10 5.55 8.11
C THR A 139 33.78 6.31 8.21
N ASP A 140 32.70 5.55 8.05
CA ASP A 140 31.39 5.71 8.69
C ASP A 140 30.55 6.96 8.40
N SER A 141 29.64 6.84 7.44
CA SER A 141 28.27 7.32 7.66
C SER A 141 27.41 6.14 8.12
N ALA A 142 27.40 5.86 9.41
CA ALA A 142 26.44 4.94 9.99
C ALA A 142 25.04 5.54 9.80
N THR A 143 24.27 5.01 8.85
CA THR A 143 22.84 5.32 8.74
C THR A 143 22.16 4.73 9.97
N ARG A 144 21.80 5.61 10.92
CA ARG A 144 21.06 5.24 12.13
C ARG A 144 19.63 4.86 11.72
N SER A 145 19.36 3.58 11.51
CA SER A 145 18.00 3.09 11.31
C SER A 145 17.36 2.82 12.66
N THR A 146 16.45 3.70 13.10
CA THR A 146 15.60 3.43 14.26
C THR A 146 14.65 2.29 13.89
N VAL A 147 14.73 1.15 14.59
CA VAL A 147 13.76 0.07 14.45
C VAL A 147 12.50 0.50 15.20
N VAL A 148 11.60 1.20 14.52
CA VAL A 148 10.28 1.51 15.05
C VAL A 148 9.51 0.19 15.15
N LYS A 149 9.28 -0.30 16.37
CA LYS A 149 8.47 -1.50 16.58
C LYS A 149 7.01 -1.16 16.22
N ARG A 150 6.57 -1.62 15.05
CA ARG A 150 5.19 -1.45 14.58
C ARG A 150 4.38 -2.68 14.97
N GLU A 151 3.28 -2.47 15.68
CA GLU A 151 2.29 -3.53 15.91
C GLU A 151 1.20 -3.40 14.85
N ALA A 152 1.05 -4.45 14.02
CA ALA A 152 0.12 -4.49 12.90
C ALA A 152 -0.71 -5.77 12.97
N GLN A 153 -2.02 -5.63 12.88
CA GLN A 153 -2.97 -6.75 12.94
C GLN A 153 -3.99 -6.63 11.79
N VAL A 154 -4.26 -7.75 11.12
CA VAL A 154 -5.38 -7.86 10.18
C VAL A 154 -6.65 -8.11 10.99
N LEU A 155 -7.69 -7.31 10.77
CA LEU A 155 -9.00 -7.41 11.41
C LEU A 155 -10.01 -8.11 10.53
N ALA A 156 -9.99 -7.82 9.22
CA ALA A 156 -10.82 -8.48 8.22
C ALA A 156 -10.14 -8.43 6.86
N SER A 157 -10.39 -9.42 6.00
CA SER A 157 -9.89 -9.41 4.63
C SER A 157 -10.84 -10.14 3.70
N HIS A 158 -10.95 -9.66 2.47
CA HIS A 158 -11.71 -10.34 1.42
C HIS A 158 -11.08 -10.09 0.04
N SER A 159 -11.09 -11.12 -0.82
CA SER A 159 -10.69 -11.03 -2.23
C SER A 159 -11.95 -10.99 -3.08
N PHE A 160 -12.27 -9.84 -3.65
CA PHE A 160 -13.44 -9.68 -4.52
C PHE A 160 -13.07 -9.94 -5.97
N ASP A 161 -13.92 -10.67 -6.70
CA ASP A 161 -13.81 -10.82 -8.15
C ASP A 161 -14.25 -9.54 -8.86
N MET A 162 -13.51 -8.43 -8.71
CA MET A 162 -13.86 -7.13 -9.29
C MET A 162 -12.63 -6.30 -9.72
N GLY A 163 -11.59 -6.96 -10.22
CA GLY A 163 -10.39 -6.27 -10.72
C GLY A 163 -10.65 -5.39 -11.95
N SER A 164 -9.67 -4.58 -12.32
CA SER A 164 -9.78 -3.55 -13.37
C SER A 164 -10.22 -4.12 -14.73
N ARG A 165 -9.59 -5.21 -15.18
CA ARG A 165 -9.94 -5.92 -16.42
C ARG A 165 -11.32 -6.53 -16.34
N ARG A 166 -11.66 -7.18 -15.22
CA ARG A 166 -12.97 -7.83 -15.05
C ARG A 166 -14.12 -6.83 -15.11
N VAL A 167 -13.94 -5.66 -14.49
CA VAL A 167 -14.94 -4.58 -14.56
C VAL A 167 -15.04 -4.03 -15.98
N SER A 168 -13.92 -3.74 -16.63
CA SER A 168 -13.91 -3.27 -18.02
C SER A 168 -14.59 -4.26 -18.96
N ASP A 169 -14.14 -5.52 -18.99
CA ASP A 169 -14.64 -6.56 -19.89
C ASP A 169 -16.14 -6.84 -19.68
N ARG A 170 -16.64 -6.63 -18.46
CA ARG A 170 -18.04 -6.94 -18.10
C ARG A 170 -19.01 -5.79 -18.39
N PHE A 171 -18.59 -4.54 -18.18
CA PHE A 171 -19.50 -3.39 -18.18
C PHE A 171 -19.14 -2.31 -19.19
N LEU A 172 -17.85 -2.10 -19.48
CA LEU A 172 -17.38 -0.97 -20.29
C LEU A 172 -17.20 -1.40 -21.75
N LEU A 173 -18.31 -1.74 -22.41
CA LEU A 173 -18.30 -2.37 -23.73
C LEU A 173 -18.18 -1.37 -24.89
N SER A 174 -18.60 -0.12 -24.66
CA SER A 174 -18.47 0.98 -25.62
C SER A 174 -17.11 1.67 -25.50
N ASP A 175 -16.63 2.27 -26.60
CA ASP A 175 -15.41 3.09 -26.60
C ASP A 175 -15.67 4.47 -27.24
N PRO A 176 -15.70 5.57 -26.46
CA PRO A 176 -15.58 5.63 -24.99
C PRO A 176 -16.74 4.96 -24.23
N PRO A 177 -16.53 4.51 -22.97
CA PRO A 177 -17.59 3.93 -22.15
C PRO A 177 -18.66 4.96 -21.79
N THR A 178 -19.92 4.61 -22.01
CA THR A 178 -21.07 5.46 -21.74
C THR A 178 -21.28 5.69 -20.23
N VAL A 179 -21.95 6.79 -19.89
CA VAL A 179 -22.33 7.08 -18.49
C VAL A 179 -23.18 5.96 -17.88
N ALA A 180 -24.05 5.33 -18.69
CA ALA A 180 -24.89 4.22 -18.24
C ALA A 180 -24.05 2.98 -17.87
N GLU A 181 -23.08 2.60 -18.71
CA GLU A 181 -22.15 1.50 -18.45
C GLU A 181 -21.32 1.75 -17.17
N GLN A 182 -20.79 2.97 -17.01
CA GLN A 182 -20.06 3.35 -15.80
C GLN A 182 -20.94 3.27 -14.55
N ASN A 183 -22.20 3.68 -14.63
CA ASN A 183 -23.13 3.60 -13.49
C ASN A 183 -23.47 2.15 -13.14
N GLN A 184 -23.70 1.30 -14.13
CA GLN A 184 -23.91 -0.14 -13.91
C GLN A 184 -22.69 -0.79 -13.25
N ALA A 185 -21.48 -0.44 -13.68
CA ALA A 185 -20.25 -0.89 -13.05
C ALA A 185 -20.17 -0.45 -11.58
N ARG A 186 -20.42 0.84 -11.27
CA ARG A 186 -20.41 1.36 -9.89
C ARG A 186 -21.41 0.65 -9.00
N GLU A 187 -22.65 0.47 -9.49
CA GLU A 187 -23.71 -0.21 -8.75
C GLU A 187 -23.31 -1.65 -8.44
N TRP A 188 -22.81 -2.38 -9.44
CA TRP A 188 -22.38 -3.76 -9.26
C TRP A 188 -21.20 -3.88 -8.29
N ILE A 189 -20.19 -3.01 -8.37
CA ILE A 189 -19.08 -2.97 -7.42
C ILE A 189 -19.60 -2.71 -5.99
N GLY A 190 -20.50 -1.74 -5.82
CA GLY A 190 -21.10 -1.42 -4.52
C GLY A 190 -21.88 -2.59 -3.91
N GLN A 191 -22.60 -3.35 -4.75
CA GLN A 191 -23.30 -4.56 -4.31
C GLN A 191 -22.33 -5.61 -3.76
N GLN A 192 -21.18 -5.84 -4.43
CA GLN A 192 -20.16 -6.79 -3.93
C GLN A 192 -19.63 -6.39 -2.55
N LEU A 193 -19.44 -5.09 -2.34
CA LEU A 193 -18.87 -4.53 -1.11
C LEU A 193 -19.84 -4.51 0.07
N THR A 194 -21.15 -4.58 -0.18
CA THR A 194 -22.19 -4.31 0.81
C THR A 194 -22.08 -5.22 2.03
N GLU A 195 -22.02 -6.53 1.84
CA GLU A 195 -21.99 -7.49 2.95
C GLU A 195 -20.71 -7.36 3.79
N PHE A 196 -19.55 -7.26 3.12
CA PHE A 196 -18.27 -7.13 3.80
C PHE A 196 -18.26 -5.90 4.71
N PHE A 197 -18.61 -4.72 4.17
CA PHE A 197 -18.58 -3.47 4.92
C PHE A 197 -19.71 -3.34 5.96
N ALA A 198 -20.83 -4.06 5.80
CA ALA A 198 -21.88 -4.11 6.80
C ALA A 198 -21.49 -4.94 8.03
N ASN A 199 -20.60 -5.93 7.86
CA ASN A 199 -20.15 -6.84 8.91
C ASN A 199 -18.88 -6.38 9.63
N LEU A 200 -18.29 -5.23 9.27
CA LEU A 200 -17.11 -4.70 9.96
C LEU A 200 -17.52 -4.09 11.31
N GLU A 201 -16.79 -4.44 12.37
CA GLU A 201 -16.97 -3.86 13.71
C GLU A 201 -16.63 -2.36 13.75
N SER A 202 -15.73 -1.92 12.86
CA SER A 202 -15.26 -0.54 12.79
C SER A 202 -14.93 -0.12 11.35
N ARG A 203 -15.10 1.18 11.07
CA ARG A 203 -14.78 1.78 9.77
C ARG A 203 -13.30 2.11 9.66
N PRO A 204 -12.69 1.99 8.46
CA PRO A 204 -11.33 2.46 8.25
C PRO A 204 -11.22 3.98 8.41
N GLU A 205 -10.06 4.43 8.85
CA GLU A 205 -9.73 5.86 8.99
C GLU A 205 -8.87 6.34 7.81
N VAL A 206 -8.06 5.44 7.25
CA VAL A 206 -7.17 5.70 6.13
C VAL A 206 -7.27 4.55 5.13
N MET A 207 -7.23 4.88 3.85
CA MET A 207 -7.09 3.89 2.78
C MET A 207 -5.70 3.99 2.15
N ILE A 208 -5.04 2.86 1.97
CA ILE A 208 -3.82 2.74 1.18
C ILE A 208 -4.15 1.88 -0.04
N ALA A 209 -3.94 2.44 -1.23
CA ALA A 209 -4.14 1.74 -2.48
C ALA A 209 -2.78 1.28 -3.05
N VAL A 210 -2.75 0.04 -3.52
CA VAL A 210 -1.56 -0.63 -4.03
C VAL A 210 -1.76 -0.97 -5.51
N ALA A 211 -0.68 -1.31 -6.19
CA ALA A 211 -0.64 -1.80 -7.56
C ALA A 211 -0.98 -0.77 -8.65
N GLY A 212 -1.20 -1.30 -9.86
CA GLY A 212 -1.11 -0.54 -11.09
C GLY A 212 -2.15 0.58 -11.25
N THR A 213 -3.39 0.33 -10.84
CA THR A 213 -4.45 1.34 -11.00
C THR A 213 -4.16 2.61 -10.19
N ALA A 214 -3.76 2.46 -8.94
CA ALA A 214 -3.49 3.58 -8.04
C ALA A 214 -2.26 4.38 -8.47
N THR A 215 -1.16 3.67 -8.81
CA THR A 215 0.08 4.27 -9.30
C THR A 215 -0.10 4.99 -10.64
N SER A 216 -0.90 4.42 -11.57
CA SER A 216 -1.25 5.08 -12.83
C SER A 216 -2.06 6.36 -12.61
N ALA A 217 -2.96 6.39 -11.63
CA ALA A 217 -3.74 7.59 -11.34
C ALA A 217 -2.82 8.76 -10.93
N ILE A 218 -1.82 8.51 -10.07
CA ILE A 218 -0.81 9.50 -9.70
C ILE A 218 0.05 9.90 -10.91
N SER A 219 0.52 8.92 -11.68
CA SER A 219 1.36 9.18 -12.86
C SER A 219 0.66 10.07 -13.88
N VAL A 220 -0.65 9.87 -14.11
CA VAL A 220 -1.48 10.71 -14.97
C VAL A 220 -1.68 12.11 -14.36
N ARG A 221 -1.96 12.21 -13.06
CA ARG A 221 -2.12 13.49 -12.36
C ARG A 221 -0.87 14.37 -12.51
N GLU A 222 0.29 13.78 -12.26
CA GLU A 222 1.59 14.47 -12.34
C GLU A 222 2.12 14.57 -13.78
N ARG A 223 1.43 13.98 -14.75
CA ARG A 223 1.83 13.93 -16.17
C ARG A 223 3.25 13.39 -16.35
N MET A 224 3.57 12.29 -15.66
CA MET A 224 4.91 11.68 -15.68
C MET A 224 5.25 11.12 -17.06
N THR A 225 6.29 11.66 -17.69
CA THR A 225 6.83 11.10 -18.96
C THR A 225 7.75 9.91 -18.70
N VAL A 226 8.41 9.90 -17.54
CA VAL A 226 9.21 8.80 -17.01
C VAL A 226 8.68 8.51 -15.62
N TYR A 227 8.38 7.23 -15.36
CA TYR A 227 7.87 6.81 -14.07
C TYR A 227 8.92 6.99 -12.97
N ASP A 228 8.53 7.62 -11.87
CA ASP A 228 9.38 7.78 -10.67
C ASP A 228 8.63 7.27 -9.43
N PRO A 229 8.98 6.07 -8.92
CA PRO A 229 8.31 5.48 -7.76
C PRO A 229 8.47 6.32 -6.48
N ALA A 230 9.51 7.16 -6.37
CA ALA A 230 9.69 8.03 -5.21
C ALA A 230 8.67 9.18 -5.18
N LEU A 231 8.17 9.61 -6.35
CA LEU A 231 7.09 10.59 -6.46
C LEU A 231 5.70 9.94 -6.32
N VAL A 232 5.60 8.63 -6.52
CA VAL A 232 4.33 7.89 -6.43
C VAL A 232 4.08 7.38 -5.01
N HIS A 233 5.08 6.78 -4.36
CA HIS A 233 4.94 6.27 -3.01
C HIS A 233 4.61 7.38 -2.00
N GLY A 234 3.57 7.17 -1.20
CA GLY A 234 3.11 8.14 -0.20
C GLY A 234 2.34 9.32 -0.75
N SER A 235 2.17 9.42 -2.08
CA SER A 235 1.31 10.43 -2.65
C SER A 235 -0.16 10.19 -2.26
N VAL A 236 -0.81 11.27 -1.84
CA VAL A 236 -2.24 11.29 -1.51
C VAL A 236 -3.01 11.58 -2.79
N MET A 237 -4.10 10.85 -3.03
CA MET A 237 -5.06 11.11 -4.12
C MET A 237 -6.40 11.50 -3.53
N LEU A 238 -6.83 12.76 -3.75
CA LEU A 238 -8.12 13.22 -3.26
C LEU A 238 -9.26 12.67 -4.12
N VAL A 239 -10.43 12.44 -3.51
CA VAL A 239 -11.62 11.93 -4.21
C VAL A 239 -12.03 12.78 -5.41
N GLY A 240 -11.85 14.11 -5.32
CA GLY A 240 -12.12 15.05 -6.40
C GLY A 240 -11.12 14.94 -7.56
N GLU A 241 -9.84 14.73 -7.27
CA GLU A 241 -8.79 14.53 -8.28
C GLU A 241 -8.99 13.20 -9.00
N LEU A 242 -9.25 12.14 -8.23
CA LEU A 242 -9.59 10.83 -8.77
C LEU A 242 -10.80 10.92 -9.70
N ALA A 243 -11.86 11.64 -9.29
CA ALA A 243 -13.04 11.85 -10.12
C ALA A 243 -12.74 12.63 -11.41
N ALA A 244 -11.90 13.67 -11.34
CA ALA A 244 -11.48 14.42 -12.52
C ALA A 244 -10.70 13.52 -13.50
N ILE A 245 -9.77 12.70 -13.00
CA ILE A 245 -8.99 11.75 -13.81
C ILE A 245 -9.91 10.70 -14.44
N THR A 246 -10.81 10.09 -13.67
CA THR A 246 -11.76 9.10 -14.20
C THR A 246 -12.63 9.71 -15.29
N ASN A 247 -13.20 10.89 -15.06
CA ASN A 247 -14.07 11.56 -16.04
C ASN A 247 -13.31 11.90 -17.33
N HIS A 248 -12.06 12.37 -17.20
CA HIS A 248 -11.22 12.65 -18.35
C HIS A 248 -10.94 11.38 -19.16
N LEU A 249 -10.44 10.32 -18.52
CA LEU A 249 -10.06 9.09 -19.21
C LEU A 249 -11.26 8.33 -19.77
N ALA A 250 -12.41 8.38 -19.10
CA ALA A 250 -13.64 7.75 -19.57
C ALA A 250 -14.28 8.48 -20.76
N ALA A 251 -13.93 9.75 -21.00
CA ALA A 251 -14.41 10.52 -22.16
C ALA A 251 -13.58 10.28 -23.43
N LEU A 252 -12.40 9.67 -23.31
CA LEU A 252 -11.50 9.36 -24.42
C LEU A 252 -11.80 7.97 -25.00
N SER A 253 -11.56 7.78 -26.29
CA SER A 253 -11.40 6.42 -26.85
C SER A 253 -10.17 5.73 -26.27
N GLU A 254 -10.08 4.41 -26.37
CA GLU A 254 -8.90 3.66 -25.94
C GLU A 254 -7.65 4.14 -26.66
N GLN A 255 -7.76 4.39 -27.97
CA GLN A 255 -6.65 4.89 -28.78
C GLN A 255 -6.16 6.27 -28.30
N GLU A 256 -7.07 7.12 -27.83
CA GLU A 256 -6.71 8.41 -27.23
C GLU A 256 -6.12 8.23 -25.83
N ARG A 257 -6.66 7.31 -25.00
CA ARG A 257 -6.10 6.96 -23.69
C ARG A 257 -4.65 6.49 -23.79
N GLN A 258 -4.30 5.68 -24.81
CA GLN A 258 -2.93 5.22 -25.06
C GLN A 258 -1.91 6.36 -25.27
N ARG A 259 -2.39 7.59 -25.53
CA ARG A 259 -1.55 8.79 -25.76
C ARG A 259 -1.53 9.72 -24.55
N VAL A 260 -2.24 9.40 -23.47
CA VAL A 260 -2.24 10.20 -22.25
C VAL A 260 -0.90 10.05 -21.53
N VAL A 261 -0.24 11.17 -21.25
CA VAL A 261 1.03 11.18 -20.51
C VAL A 261 0.82 10.64 -19.10
N GLY A 262 1.69 9.73 -18.66
CA GLY A 262 1.59 9.06 -17.36
C GLY A 262 0.73 7.80 -17.36
N LEU A 263 0.08 7.45 -18.48
CA LEU A 263 -0.66 6.20 -18.62
C LEU A 263 0.12 5.24 -19.53
N GLU A 264 0.45 4.05 -19.01
CA GLU A 264 1.01 2.98 -19.83
C GLU A 264 0.00 2.54 -20.90
N PRO A 265 0.38 2.46 -22.19
CA PRO A 265 -0.54 2.11 -23.27
C PRO A 265 -1.29 0.79 -23.05
N GLU A 266 -0.63 -0.22 -22.47
CA GLU A 266 -1.22 -1.54 -22.19
C GLU A 266 -2.35 -1.48 -21.14
N ARG A 267 -2.39 -0.42 -20.32
CA ARG A 267 -3.44 -0.21 -19.32
C ARG A 267 -4.65 0.56 -19.86
N ALA A 268 -4.56 1.13 -21.07
CA ALA A 268 -5.58 2.02 -21.62
C ALA A 268 -6.97 1.39 -21.70
N SER A 269 -7.07 0.09 -21.97
CA SER A 269 -8.33 -0.64 -22.07
C SER A 269 -8.98 -0.91 -20.70
N VAL A 270 -8.18 -1.01 -19.63
CA VAL A 270 -8.65 -1.45 -18.30
C VAL A 270 -8.68 -0.35 -17.24
N ILE A 271 -7.99 0.78 -17.47
CA ILE A 271 -7.79 1.81 -16.45
C ILE A 271 -9.10 2.41 -15.93
N VAL A 272 -10.08 2.65 -16.80
CA VAL A 272 -11.38 3.22 -16.37
C VAL A 272 -12.09 2.27 -15.41
N GLY A 273 -12.10 0.97 -15.69
CA GLY A 273 -12.67 -0.04 -14.80
C GLY A 273 -11.99 -0.04 -13.42
N GLY A 274 -10.66 0.00 -13.38
CA GLY A 274 -9.91 0.09 -12.13
C GLY A 274 -10.20 1.37 -11.34
N LEU A 275 -10.29 2.52 -12.01
CA LEU A 275 -10.60 3.80 -11.34
C LEU A 275 -12.02 3.81 -10.75
N LEU A 276 -12.99 3.18 -11.42
CA LEU A 276 -14.34 3.01 -10.87
C LEU A 276 -14.33 2.16 -9.59
N VAL A 277 -13.48 1.13 -9.52
CA VAL A 277 -13.28 0.32 -8.30
C VAL A 277 -12.75 1.17 -7.15
N LEU A 278 -11.68 1.96 -7.37
CA LEU A 278 -11.14 2.88 -6.36
C LEU A 278 -12.20 3.89 -5.88
N GLN A 279 -12.90 4.53 -6.82
CA GLN A 279 -13.92 5.54 -6.50
C GLN A 279 -15.05 4.95 -5.66
N THR A 280 -15.53 3.76 -6.03
CA THR A 280 -16.63 3.12 -5.29
C THR A 280 -16.18 2.68 -3.90
N ILE A 281 -14.97 2.12 -3.74
CA ILE A 281 -14.46 1.73 -2.42
C ILE A 281 -14.29 2.96 -1.51
N LEU A 282 -13.69 4.05 -2.02
CA LEU A 282 -13.58 5.32 -1.28
C LEU A 282 -14.95 5.83 -0.85
N GLY A 283 -15.93 5.82 -1.77
CA GLY A 283 -17.30 6.27 -1.50
C GLY A 283 -18.00 5.44 -0.42
N VAL A 284 -17.87 4.11 -0.47
CA VAL A 284 -18.44 3.20 0.55
C VAL A 284 -17.78 3.40 1.92
N CYS A 285 -16.49 3.74 1.94
CA CYS A 285 -15.76 4.04 3.17
C CYS A 285 -15.96 5.47 3.67
N GLU A 286 -16.61 6.34 2.89
CA GLU A 286 -16.74 7.78 3.15
C GLU A 286 -15.39 8.48 3.37
N LEU A 287 -14.32 7.98 2.74
CA LEU A 287 -12.97 8.53 2.86
C LEU A 287 -12.71 9.62 1.81
N PRO A 288 -12.08 10.74 2.18
CA PRO A 288 -11.85 11.85 1.25
C PRO A 288 -10.69 11.60 0.29
N SER A 289 -9.85 10.59 0.55
CA SER A 289 -8.64 10.30 -0.20
C SER A 289 -8.10 8.89 0.09
N PHE A 290 -7.14 8.45 -0.71
CA PHE A 290 -6.25 7.32 -0.39
C PHE A 290 -4.78 7.73 -0.54
N ILE A 291 -3.89 6.95 0.06
CA ILE A 291 -2.43 7.05 -0.10
C ILE A 291 -1.96 5.94 -1.04
N VAL A 292 -1.03 6.21 -1.95
CA VAL A 292 -0.45 5.17 -2.82
C VAL A 292 0.76 4.50 -2.17
N SER A 293 0.84 3.18 -2.28
CA SER A 293 2.02 2.40 -1.89
C SER A 293 2.69 1.73 -3.08
N GLU A 294 4.01 1.85 -3.18
CA GLU A 294 4.88 1.01 -4.02
C GLU A 294 5.27 -0.29 -3.29
N SER A 295 5.04 -0.35 -1.98
CA SER A 295 5.26 -1.57 -1.19
C SER A 295 3.97 -2.38 -1.14
N ASP A 296 4.09 -3.67 -1.43
CA ASP A 296 3.00 -4.62 -1.57
C ASP A 296 3.35 -5.96 -0.88
N ILE A 297 2.70 -7.04 -1.32
CA ILE A 297 2.94 -8.40 -0.83
C ILE A 297 4.40 -8.85 -0.93
N LEU A 298 5.16 -8.39 -1.93
CA LEU A 298 6.56 -8.77 -2.11
C LEU A 298 7.41 -8.31 -0.92
N GLN A 299 7.21 -7.08 -0.45
CA GLN A 299 7.85 -6.58 0.77
C GLN A 299 7.40 -7.37 2.00
N GLY A 300 6.12 -7.75 2.05
CA GLY A 300 5.58 -8.61 3.10
C GLY A 300 6.27 -9.97 3.18
N ILE A 301 6.46 -10.63 2.03
CA ILE A 301 7.16 -11.91 1.91
C ILE A 301 8.62 -11.77 2.35
N LEU A 302 9.30 -10.70 1.96
CA LEU A 302 10.69 -10.45 2.36
C LEU A 302 10.82 -10.25 3.87
N LEU A 303 9.96 -9.42 4.48
CA LEU A 303 9.96 -9.16 5.92
C LEU A 303 9.66 -10.43 6.73
N ASP A 304 8.67 -11.19 6.29
CA ASP A 304 8.30 -12.44 6.95
C ASP A 304 9.38 -13.52 6.80
N GLY A 305 9.98 -13.64 5.61
CA GLY A 305 11.13 -14.51 5.38
C GLY A 305 12.30 -14.17 6.29
N PHE A 306 12.67 -12.89 6.38
CA PHE A 306 13.74 -12.43 7.27
C PHE A 306 13.48 -12.82 8.73
N LYS A 307 12.25 -12.62 9.23
CA LYS A 307 11.86 -13.03 10.59
C LYS A 307 11.98 -14.54 10.81
N ARG A 308 11.61 -15.37 9.83
CA ARG A 308 11.71 -16.84 9.95
C ARG A 308 13.16 -17.35 9.93
N TYR A 309 14.08 -16.65 9.25
CA TYR A 309 15.49 -17.05 9.19
C TYR A 309 16.34 -16.54 10.36
N HIS A 310 15.95 -15.42 10.98
CA HIS A 310 16.73 -14.75 12.03
C HIS A 310 16.06 -14.69 13.42
N GLY A 311 14.79 -15.11 13.54
CA GLY A 311 14.08 -15.28 14.81
C GLY A 311 14.13 -16.71 15.31
#